data_AF-A0A1G5QTY5-F1
#
_entry.id   AF-A0A1G5QTY5-F1
#
_cell.length_a   1.000
_cell.length_b   1.000
_cell.length_c   1.000
_cell.angle_alpha   90.00
_cell.angle_beta   90.00
_cell.angle_gamma   90.00
#
_symmetry.space_group_name_H-M   'P 1'
#
loop_
_entity.id
_entity.type
_entity.pdbx_description
1 polymer ?
#
loop_
_entity_poly.entity_id
_entity_poly.type
_entity_poly.pdbx_seq_one_letter_code
_entity_poly.pdbx_strand_id
1 'polypeptide(L)'
;MTILIAIFITLVIDRVWALRIVAEQTGVEHTIGTLKSALGLEVVARVIQDKGLSELAELDGSNPIALLEQPPGNYLGELDAPDPAGVKGNRWYFDRSRKLLIYRVAYSDYLKSPLSGPARIRFMVRVDYRRDNSGDRSLSPQAGRIRGIDLVPVERYQWVEE
;
A
#
# COMPACT_ATOMS: atom_id res chain seq x y z
N MET A 1 2.83 17.81 -45.73
CA MET A 1 2.48 16.49 -45.15
C MET A 1 3.33 16.16 -43.93
N THR A 2 4.66 16.27 -44.00
CA THR A 2 5.59 16.03 -42.87
C THR A 2 5.34 16.93 -41.66
N ILE A 3 5.05 18.22 -41.86
CA ILE A 3 4.77 19.17 -40.77
C ILE A 3 3.49 18.78 -40.01
N LEU A 4 2.44 18.34 -40.72
CA LEU A 4 1.19 17.90 -40.12
C LEU A 4 1.39 16.63 -39.27
N ILE A 5 2.19 15.68 -39.78
CA ILE A 5 2.56 14.46 -39.06
C ILE A 5 3.35 14.79 -37.80
N ALA A 6 4.32 15.71 -37.87
CA ALA A 6 5.10 16.14 -36.71
C ALA A 6 4.22 16.77 -35.62
N ILE A 7 3.28 17.66 -36.00
CA ILE A 7 2.32 18.27 -35.07
C ILE A 7 1.45 17.20 -34.41
N PHE A 8 0.96 16.24 -35.19
CA PHE A 8 0.12 15.16 -34.67
C PHE A 8 0.89 14.24 -33.71
N ILE A 9 2.14 13.90 -34.02
CA ILE A 9 3.00 13.09 -33.14
C ILE A 9 3.24 13.81 -31.81
N THR A 10 3.56 15.10 -31.83
CA THR A 10 3.78 15.86 -30.59
C THR A 10 2.53 15.90 -29.73
N LEU A 11 1.35 16.17 -30.30
CA LEU A 11 0.09 16.19 -29.54
C LEU A 11 -0.25 14.82 -28.93
N VAL A 12 -0.02 13.73 -29.67
CA VAL A 12 -0.27 12.37 -29.19
C VAL A 12 0.69 12.00 -28.06
N ILE A 13 1.96 12.44 -28.14
CA ILE A 13 2.96 12.09 -27.13
C ILE A 13 2.60 12.65 -25.76
N ASP A 14 2.19 13.92 -25.70
CA ASP A 14 1.80 14.58 -24.46
C ASP A 14 0.59 13.87 -23.82
N ARG A 15 -0.39 13.48 -24.65
CA ARG A 15 -1.56 12.75 -24.17
C ARG A 15 -1.22 11.36 -23.62
N VAL A 16 -0.26 10.67 -24.22
CA VAL A 16 0.20 9.36 -23.76
C VAL A 16 0.94 9.48 -22.42
N TRP A 17 1.67 10.57 -22.17
CA TRP A 17 2.32 10.81 -20.89
C TRP A 17 1.31 10.98 -19.74
N ALA A 18 0.34 11.88 -19.91
CA ALA A 18 -0.73 12.07 -18.93
C ALA A 18 -1.48 10.76 -18.64
N LEU A 19 -1.75 9.95 -19.68
CA LEU A 19 -2.41 8.66 -19.51
C LEU A 19 -1.58 7.66 -18.70
N ARG A 20 -0.24 7.68 -18.83
CA ARG A 20 0.64 6.79 -18.06
C ARG A 20 0.66 7.11 -16.58
N ILE A 21 0.59 8.40 -16.21
CA ILE A 21 0.55 8.85 -14.81
C ILE A 21 -0.77 8.42 -14.17
N VAL A 22 -1.89 8.69 -14.85
CA VAL A 22 -3.22 8.25 -14.39
C VAL A 22 -3.26 6.72 -14.26
N ALA A 23 -2.72 5.99 -15.22
CA ALA A 23 -2.64 4.53 -15.15
C ALA A 23 -1.80 4.03 -13.97
N GLU A 24 -0.69 4.70 -13.65
CA GLU A 24 0.12 4.38 -12.46
C GLU A 24 -0.69 4.59 -11.18
N GLN A 25 -1.30 5.77 -11.02
CA GLN A 25 -2.12 6.11 -9.86
C GLN A 25 -3.28 5.11 -9.68
N THR A 26 -4.07 4.88 -10.73
CA THR A 26 -5.20 3.94 -10.68
C THR A 26 -4.74 2.52 -10.37
N GLY A 27 -3.60 2.09 -10.92
CA GLY A 27 -3.04 0.76 -10.62
C GLY A 27 -2.63 0.61 -9.15
N VAL A 28 -2.05 1.66 -8.56
CA VAL A 28 -1.71 1.70 -7.13
C VAL A 28 -2.97 1.65 -6.27
N GLU A 29 -3.95 2.51 -6.55
CA GLU A 29 -5.22 2.58 -5.81
C GLU A 29 -6.00 1.26 -5.89
N HIS A 30 -6.06 0.66 -7.08
CA HIS A 30 -6.67 -0.65 -7.26
C HIS A 30 -6.00 -1.72 -6.40
N THR A 31 -4.65 -1.78 -6.43
CA THR A 31 -3.89 -2.74 -5.61
C THR A 31 -4.15 -2.55 -4.12
N ILE A 32 -4.16 -1.30 -3.64
CA ILE A 32 -4.48 -0.97 -2.25
C ILE A 32 -5.90 -1.42 -1.89
N GLY A 33 -6.88 -1.15 -2.75
CA GLY A 33 -8.26 -1.59 -2.57
C GLY A 33 -8.37 -3.10 -2.43
N THR A 34 -7.75 -3.85 -3.34
CA THR A 34 -7.69 -5.32 -3.28
C THR A 34 -7.07 -5.82 -1.98
N LEU A 35 -5.95 -5.22 -1.55
CA LEU A 35 -5.29 -5.59 -0.29
C LEU A 35 -6.17 -5.30 0.93
N LYS A 36 -6.85 -4.16 0.97
CA LYS A 36 -7.79 -3.82 2.06
C LYS A 36 -8.96 -4.81 2.11
N SER A 37 -9.49 -5.21 0.96
CA SER A 37 -10.53 -6.25 0.89
C SER A 37 -10.05 -7.60 1.38
N ALA A 38 -8.84 -8.03 0.98
CA ALA A 38 -8.23 -9.28 1.45
C ALA A 38 -8.00 -9.28 2.97
N LEU A 39 -7.47 -8.17 3.52
CA LEU A 39 -7.31 -7.98 4.97
C LEU A 39 -8.66 -8.06 5.70
N GLY A 40 -9.71 -7.44 5.15
CA GLY A 40 -11.06 -7.50 5.72
C GLY A 40 -11.62 -8.93 5.75
N LEU A 41 -11.44 -9.69 4.66
CA LEU A 41 -11.86 -11.09 4.59
C LEU A 41 -11.10 -11.98 5.57
N GLU A 42 -9.79 -11.75 5.73
CA GLU A 42 -8.95 -12.45 6.69
C GLU A 42 -9.42 -12.21 8.14
N VAL A 43 -9.78 -10.98 8.49
CA VAL A 43 -10.38 -10.65 9.79
C VAL A 43 -11.68 -11.43 10.00
N VAL A 44 -12.57 -11.44 9.01
CA VAL A 44 -13.86 -12.17 9.10
C VAL A 44 -13.62 -13.67 9.25
N ALA A 45 -12.72 -14.26 8.46
CA ALA A 45 -12.40 -15.67 8.51
C ALA A 45 -11.89 -16.10 9.89
N ARG A 46 -11.00 -15.30 10.51
CA ARG A 46 -10.48 -15.59 11.86
C ARG A 46 -11.52 -15.44 12.96
N VAL A 47 -12.43 -14.47 12.84
CA VAL A 47 -13.56 -14.31 13.77
C VAL A 47 -14.50 -15.51 13.71
N ILE A 48 -14.80 -16.02 12.52
CA ILE A 48 -15.68 -17.19 12.34
C ILE A 48 -15.03 -18.48 12.87
N GLN A 49 -13.72 -18.63 12.73
CA GLN A 49 -12.98 -19.82 13.16
C GLN A 49 -12.76 -19.93 14.68
N ASP A 50 -13.28 -18.99 15.48
CA ASP A 50 -13.09 -18.90 16.93
C ASP A 50 -11.61 -18.92 17.38
N LYS A 51 -10.69 -18.62 16.44
CA LYS A 51 -9.25 -18.47 16.70
C LYS A 51 -8.91 -17.23 17.53
N GLY A 52 -9.94 -16.48 17.92
CA GLY A 52 -9.82 -15.30 18.75
C GLY A 52 -9.20 -14.13 18.00
N LEU A 53 -9.52 -12.94 18.49
CA LEU A 53 -8.97 -11.70 17.97
C LEU A 53 -7.46 -11.59 18.23
N SER A 54 -6.92 -12.31 19.22
CA SER A 54 -5.49 -12.27 19.60
C SER A 54 -4.54 -12.68 18.48
N GLU A 55 -4.94 -13.58 17.58
CA GLU A 55 -4.13 -13.96 16.42
C GLU A 55 -4.05 -12.86 15.34
N LEU A 56 -4.95 -11.86 15.36
CA LEU A 56 -4.84 -10.70 14.47
C LEU A 56 -3.59 -9.86 14.76
N ALA A 57 -3.05 -9.95 15.98
CA ALA A 57 -1.78 -9.31 16.33
C ALA A 57 -0.60 -9.85 15.49
N GLU A 58 -0.67 -11.08 14.99
CA GLU A 58 0.37 -11.68 14.14
C GLU A 58 0.41 -11.04 12.74
N LEU A 59 -0.70 -10.43 12.31
CA LEU A 59 -0.80 -9.74 11.04
C LEU A 59 -0.18 -8.33 11.09
N ASP A 60 0.11 -7.81 12.28
CA ASP A 60 0.76 -6.51 12.45
C ASP A 60 2.18 -6.50 11.84
N GLY A 61 2.38 -5.66 10.82
CA GLY A 61 3.61 -5.64 10.03
C GLY A 61 3.87 -6.92 9.22
N SER A 62 2.86 -7.78 9.02
CA SER A 62 2.95 -8.88 8.05
C SER A 62 2.92 -8.34 6.61
N ASN A 63 3.36 -9.16 5.66
CA ASN A 63 3.28 -8.82 4.24
C ASN A 63 1.85 -9.02 3.71
N PRO A 64 1.09 -7.96 3.41
CA PRO A 64 -0.31 -8.10 3.01
C PRO A 64 -0.46 -8.72 1.61
N ILE A 65 0.58 -8.73 0.77
CA ILE A 65 0.53 -9.39 -0.53
C ILE A 65 0.43 -10.91 -0.37
N ALA A 66 0.89 -11.47 0.75
CA ALA A 66 0.74 -12.90 1.04
C ALA A 66 -0.74 -13.34 1.23
N LEU A 67 -1.67 -12.38 1.41
CA LEU A 67 -3.11 -12.65 1.50
C LEU A 67 -3.76 -12.77 0.11
N LEU A 68 -3.06 -12.38 -0.95
CA LEU A 68 -3.58 -12.46 -2.32
C LEU A 68 -3.24 -13.83 -2.92
N GLU A 69 -4.21 -14.44 -3.60
CA GLU A 69 -3.97 -15.67 -4.37
C GLU A 69 -2.93 -15.47 -5.47
N GLN A 70 -2.92 -14.29 -6.09
CA GLN A 70 -1.97 -13.91 -7.11
C GLN A 70 -1.36 -12.54 -6.77
N PRO A 71 -0.03 -12.43 -6.64
CA PRO A 71 0.61 -11.16 -6.40
C PRO A 71 0.48 -10.24 -7.63
N PRO A 72 0.52 -8.91 -7.45
CA PRO A 72 0.58 -7.97 -8.57
C PRO A 72 1.75 -8.29 -9.50
N GLY A 73 1.57 -8.19 -10.82
CA GLY A 73 2.61 -8.57 -11.79
C GLY A 73 3.91 -7.75 -11.73
N ASN A 74 3.90 -6.62 -11.03
CA ASN A 74 5.05 -5.76 -10.76
C ASN A 74 5.59 -5.90 -9.32
N TYR A 75 5.21 -6.97 -8.60
CA TYR A 75 5.74 -7.30 -7.28
C TYR A 75 7.09 -8.02 -7.39
N LEU A 76 8.11 -7.48 -6.71
CA LEU A 76 9.47 -8.02 -6.69
C LEU A 76 9.70 -9.06 -5.60
N GLY A 77 8.70 -9.31 -4.74
CA GLY A 77 8.87 -10.16 -3.57
C GLY A 77 9.26 -9.40 -2.31
N GLU A 78 9.76 -10.17 -1.36
CA GLU A 78 10.24 -9.68 -0.07
C GLU A 78 11.76 -9.48 -0.13
N LEU A 79 12.21 -8.29 0.24
CA LEU A 79 13.59 -7.84 0.16
C LEU A 79 14.09 -7.45 1.56
N ASP A 80 15.36 -7.71 1.84
CA ASP A 80 16.00 -7.37 3.11
C ASP A 80 16.67 -5.99 3.01
N ALA A 81 16.01 -4.96 3.55
CA ALA A 81 16.48 -3.57 3.58
C ALA A 81 17.02 -3.04 2.24
N PRO A 82 16.28 -3.14 1.12
CA PRO A 82 16.78 -2.69 -0.18
C PRO A 82 17.03 -1.17 -0.19
N ASP A 83 18.08 -0.75 -0.91
CA ASP A 83 18.25 0.67 -1.26
C ASP A 83 17.14 1.09 -2.25
N PRO A 84 16.29 2.07 -1.91
CA PRO A 84 15.26 2.56 -2.82
C PRO A 84 15.80 3.01 -4.18
N ALA A 85 17.04 3.51 -4.26
CA ALA A 85 17.64 3.93 -5.52
C ALA A 85 17.98 2.75 -6.45
N GLY A 86 18.22 1.56 -5.90
CA GLY A 86 18.44 0.34 -6.67
C GLY A 86 17.15 -0.28 -7.23
N VAL A 87 15.98 0.15 -6.75
CA VAL A 87 14.68 -0.38 -7.20
C VAL A 87 14.06 0.53 -8.25
N LYS A 88 13.81 -0.04 -9.44
CA LYS A 88 13.12 0.64 -10.54
C LYS A 88 11.72 1.11 -10.13
N GLY A 89 11.28 2.23 -10.73
CA GLY A 89 9.92 2.72 -10.59
C GLY A 89 8.87 1.74 -11.11
N ASN A 90 7.62 1.94 -10.70
CA ASN A 90 6.49 1.05 -10.92
C ASN A 90 6.75 -0.38 -10.44
N ARG A 91 7.19 -0.52 -9.19
CA ARG A 91 7.46 -1.81 -8.54
C ARG A 91 6.94 -1.82 -7.12
N TRP A 92 6.30 -2.92 -6.75
CA TRP A 92 5.98 -3.25 -5.37
C TRP A 92 7.06 -4.15 -4.79
N TYR A 93 7.40 -3.97 -3.53
CA TYR A 93 8.20 -4.92 -2.76
C TYR A 93 7.89 -4.80 -1.28
N PHE A 94 8.16 -5.85 -0.52
CA PHE A 94 8.04 -5.81 0.93
C PHE A 94 9.43 -5.74 1.57
N ASP A 95 9.69 -4.71 2.36
CA ASP A 95 10.93 -4.54 3.13
C ASP A 95 10.77 -5.33 4.45
N ARG A 96 11.43 -6.49 4.55
CA ARG A 96 11.37 -7.38 5.72
C ARG A 96 11.92 -6.74 6.97
N SER A 97 13.00 -5.97 6.82
CA SER A 97 13.69 -5.34 7.95
C SER A 97 12.84 -4.25 8.59
N ARG A 98 12.05 -3.52 7.78
CA ARG A 98 11.17 -2.46 8.26
C ARG A 98 9.71 -2.88 8.42
N LYS A 99 9.34 -4.08 7.95
CA LYS A 99 7.95 -4.57 7.88
C LYS A 99 7.03 -3.63 7.09
N LEU A 100 7.52 -3.12 5.95
CA LEU A 100 6.81 -2.15 5.13
C LEU A 100 6.55 -2.71 3.74
N LEU A 101 5.31 -2.58 3.28
CA LEU A 101 4.99 -2.71 1.86
C LEU A 101 5.33 -1.38 1.17
N ILE A 102 6.18 -1.41 0.16
CA ILE A 102 6.66 -0.21 -0.52
C ILE A 102 6.29 -0.27 -2.01
N TYR A 103 5.71 0.82 -2.49
CA TYR A 103 5.57 1.09 -3.92
C TYR A 103 6.59 2.13 -4.37
N ARG A 104 7.34 1.83 -5.44
CA ARG A 104 8.23 2.78 -6.11
C ARG A 104 7.47 3.48 -7.22
N VAL A 105 7.35 4.79 -7.10
CA VAL A 105 6.68 5.61 -8.13
C VAL A 105 7.64 5.82 -9.29
N ALA A 106 7.17 5.59 -10.51
CA ALA A 106 7.91 5.83 -11.75
C ALA A 106 7.88 7.31 -12.14
N TYR A 107 6.73 7.98 -12.03
CA TYR A 107 6.57 9.40 -12.35
C TYR A 107 6.65 10.26 -11.09
N SER A 108 7.87 10.47 -10.59
CA SER A 108 8.13 11.13 -9.29
C SER A 108 7.60 12.55 -9.17
N ASP A 109 7.54 13.30 -10.28
CA ASP A 109 7.16 14.71 -10.29
C ASP A 109 5.69 14.92 -9.88
N TYR A 110 4.89 13.87 -9.97
CA TYR A 110 3.46 13.87 -9.67
C TYR A 110 3.14 13.31 -8.28
N LEU A 111 4.15 12.99 -7.47
CA LEU A 111 3.96 12.54 -6.09
C LEU A 111 4.55 13.53 -5.09
N LYS A 112 3.70 14.14 -4.27
CA LYS A 112 4.12 14.89 -3.10
C LYS A 112 4.19 13.97 -1.89
N SER A 113 5.38 13.85 -1.30
CA SER A 113 5.66 13.06 -0.11
C SER A 113 6.79 13.71 0.71
N PRO A 114 6.79 13.59 2.04
CA PRO A 114 7.89 14.09 2.88
C PRO A 114 9.17 13.24 2.77
N LEU A 115 9.16 12.14 2.01
CA LEU A 115 10.30 11.25 1.88
C LEU A 115 11.40 11.85 1.00
N SER A 116 12.63 11.78 1.49
CA SER A 116 13.82 12.11 0.70
C SER A 116 14.22 10.96 -0.23
N GLY A 117 14.93 11.32 -1.30
CA GLY A 117 15.42 10.39 -2.30
C GLY A 117 14.32 9.93 -3.27
N PRO A 118 14.47 8.74 -3.85
CA PRO A 118 13.56 8.30 -4.90
C PRO A 118 12.11 8.16 -4.43
N ALA A 119 11.16 8.66 -5.24
CA ALA A 119 9.73 8.74 -4.91
C ALA A 119 9.12 7.37 -4.61
N ARG A 120 8.46 7.27 -3.46
CA ARG A 120 7.89 6.01 -2.97
C ARG A 120 6.75 6.26 -2.01
N ILE A 121 5.87 5.26 -1.91
CA ILE A 121 4.79 5.24 -0.94
C ILE A 121 5.03 4.01 -0.06
N ARG A 122 4.96 4.20 1.27
CA ARG A 122 5.17 3.14 2.24
C ARG A 122 3.87 2.87 2.96
N PHE A 123 3.54 1.59 3.09
CA PHE A 123 2.36 1.10 3.78
C PHE A 123 2.79 0.11 4.85
N MET A 124 2.00 0.05 5.91
CA MET A 124 2.11 -0.97 6.94
C MET A 124 0.71 -1.51 7.25
N VAL A 125 0.65 -2.80 7.54
CA VAL A 125 -0.54 -3.40 8.13
C VAL A 125 -0.54 -3.04 9.61
N ARG A 126 -1.61 -2.40 10.08
CA ARG A 126 -1.82 -2.12 11.50
C ARG A 126 -3.10 -2.74 12.02
N VAL A 127 -3.01 -3.28 13.22
CA VAL A 127 -4.16 -3.75 14.00
C VAL A 127 -4.74 -2.57 14.79
N ASP A 128 -6.03 -2.28 14.61
CA ASP A 128 -6.74 -1.26 15.40
C ASP A 128 -7.32 -1.88 16.68
N TYR A 129 -7.01 -1.30 17.83
CA TYR A 129 -7.46 -1.74 19.15
C TYR A 129 -8.53 -0.79 19.69
N ARG A 130 -9.70 -1.32 20.05
CA ARG A 130 -10.67 -0.52 20.80
C ARG A 130 -10.17 -0.38 22.24
N ARG A 131 -9.86 0.85 22.66
CA ARG A 131 -9.80 1.19 24.09
C ARG A 131 -11.22 1.14 24.64
N ASP A 132 -11.49 0.25 25.56
CA ASP A 132 -12.72 0.30 26.34
C ASP A 132 -12.66 1.54 27.24
N ASN A 133 -13.68 2.40 27.13
CA ASN A 133 -13.86 3.51 28.06
C ASN A 133 -15.06 3.21 28.95
N SER A 134 -15.22 1.93 29.34
CA SER A 134 -16.15 1.55 30.38
C SER A 134 -15.48 1.89 31.70
N GLY A 135 -16.03 2.85 32.44
CA GLY A 135 -15.55 3.26 33.76
C GLY A 135 -15.76 2.20 34.84
N ASP A 136 -15.53 0.93 34.53
CA ASP A 136 -15.63 -0.18 35.46
C ASP A 136 -14.22 -0.61 35.87
N ARG A 137 -13.89 -0.38 37.15
CA ARG A 137 -12.56 -0.59 37.74
C ARG A 137 -12.30 -2.06 38.08
N SER A 138 -12.90 -2.97 37.33
CA SER A 138 -12.72 -4.40 37.55
C SER A 138 -12.79 -5.09 36.21
N LEU A 139 -11.64 -5.18 35.53
CA LEU A 139 -11.23 -6.31 34.70
C LEU A 139 -9.78 -6.07 34.24
N SER A 140 -9.00 -7.15 34.20
CA SER A 140 -7.56 -7.19 33.96
C SER A 140 -7.09 -6.37 32.74
N PRO A 141 -5.89 -5.76 32.76
CA PRO A 141 -5.38 -4.83 31.74
C PRO A 141 -5.01 -5.45 30.38
N GLN A 142 -5.63 -6.55 29.95
CA GLN A 142 -5.19 -7.33 28.78
C GLN A 142 -6.27 -7.62 27.72
N ALA A 143 -7.46 -7.01 27.81
CA ALA A 143 -8.57 -7.34 26.90
C ALA A 143 -9.08 -6.14 26.08
N GLY A 144 -8.18 -5.37 25.47
CA GLY A 144 -8.56 -4.48 24.37
C GLY A 144 -9.07 -5.32 23.20
N ARG A 145 -10.40 -5.39 22.99
CA ARG A 145 -10.97 -6.13 21.85
C ARG A 145 -10.49 -5.48 20.54
N ILE A 146 -9.69 -6.23 19.77
CA ILE A 146 -9.23 -5.81 18.43
C ILE A 146 -10.45 -5.53 17.56
N ARG A 147 -10.43 -4.38 16.90
CA ARG A 147 -11.56 -3.86 16.13
C ARG A 147 -11.46 -4.21 14.65
N GLY A 148 -10.23 -4.38 14.15
CA GLY A 148 -9.96 -4.75 12.76
C GLY A 148 -8.48 -4.60 12.41
N ILE A 149 -8.20 -4.74 11.13
CA ILE A 149 -6.89 -4.54 10.52
C ILE A 149 -7.05 -3.56 9.37
N ASP A 150 -6.11 -2.63 9.21
CA ASP A 150 -6.08 -1.73 8.07
C ASP A 150 -4.69 -1.65 7.44
N LEU A 151 -4.66 -1.39 6.14
CA LEU A 151 -3.46 -1.02 5.41
C LEU A 151 -3.35 0.51 5.42
N VAL A 152 -2.41 1.02 6.21
CA VAL A 152 -2.24 2.46 6.42
C VAL A 152 -0.96 2.96 5.76
N PRO A 153 -0.99 4.13 5.12
CA PRO A 153 0.24 4.77 4.66
C PRO A 153 1.05 5.25 5.86
N VAL A 154 2.37 5.05 5.82
CA VAL A 154 3.29 5.49 6.88
C VAL A 154 3.44 7.02 6.84
N GLU A 155 3.58 7.57 5.64
CA GLU A 155 3.60 9.00 5.37
C GLU A 155 2.32 9.42 4.66
N ARG A 156 1.87 10.66 4.92
CA ARG A 156 0.89 11.29 4.02
C ARG A 156 1.54 11.51 2.66
N TYR A 157 0.82 11.14 1.60
CA TYR A 157 1.20 11.41 0.22
C TYR A 157 0.01 11.98 -0.54
N GLN A 158 0.29 12.72 -1.61
CA GLN A 158 -0.73 13.24 -2.50
C GLN A 158 -0.23 13.15 -3.95
N TRP A 159 -1.08 12.63 -4.83
CA TRP A 159 -0.88 12.73 -6.27
C TRP A 159 -1.25 14.14 -6.72
N VAL A 160 -0.40 14.75 -7.53
CA VAL A 160 -0.64 16.08 -8.11
C VAL A 160 -1.28 15.86 -9.48
N GLU A 161 -2.44 16.45 -9.70
CA GLU A 161 -3.03 16.53 -11.04
C GLU A 161 -2.25 17.55 -11.88
N GLU A 162 -2.10 17.26 -13.18
CA GLU A 162 -1.48 18.16 -14.16
C GLU A 162 -2.31 19.44 -14.38
#